data_AF-A0A967GXR0-F1
#
_entry.id   AF-A0A967GXR0-F1
#
_cell.length_a   1.000
_cell.length_b   1.000
_cell.length_c   1.000
_cell.angle_alpha   90.00
_cell.angle_beta   90.00
_cell.angle_gamma   90.00
#
_symmetry.space_group_name_H-M   'P 1'
#
loop_
_entity.id
_entity.type
_entity.pdbx_description
1 polymer ?
#
loop_
_entity_poly.entity_id
_entity_poly.type
_entity_poly.pdbx_seq_one_letter_code
_entity_poly.pdbx_strand_id
1 'polypeptide(L)' 'GIRPGMTFGATDELGYNAVENVTHVHDFHATLLHLLGIDHEKFTFRYQGRDFRLTDVHGRVIREILA' A
#
# COMPACT_ATOMS: atom_id res chain seq x y z
N GLY A 1 -2.41 -0.79 14.47
CA GLY A 1 -3.21 0.38 14.02
C GLY A 1 -2.32 1.35 13.26
N ILE A 2 -2.81 2.52 12.85
CA ILE A 2 -1.95 3.60 12.30
C ILE A 2 -1.36 4.42 13.44
N ARG A 3 -0.08 4.77 13.35
CA ARG A 3 0.60 5.66 14.31
C ARG A 3 0.02 7.08 14.21
N PRO A 4 -0.52 7.65 15.30
CA PRO A 4 -1.16 8.95 15.26
C PRO A 4 -0.13 10.09 15.12
N GLY A 5 -0.58 11.22 14.55
CA GLY A 5 0.19 12.47 14.56
C GLY A 5 1.45 12.46 13.69
N MET A 6 1.46 11.71 12.59
CA MET A 6 2.60 11.64 11.68
C MET A 6 2.26 12.11 10.27
N THR A 7 3.28 12.62 9.58
CA THR A 7 3.31 12.81 8.14
C THR A 7 4.22 11.76 7.53
N PHE A 8 3.82 11.14 6.42
CA PHE A 8 4.61 10.11 5.76
C PHE A 8 4.83 10.49 4.29
N GLY A 9 6.10 10.76 3.97
CA GLY A 9 6.53 11.19 2.65
C GLY A 9 6.46 12.70 2.43
N ALA A 10 6.95 13.12 1.28
CA ALA A 10 7.06 14.52 0.88
C ALA A 10 7.05 14.65 -0.65
N THR A 11 6.66 15.82 -1.13
CA THR A 11 6.73 16.20 -2.54
C THR A 11 7.94 17.10 -2.81
N ASP A 12 8.29 17.27 -4.08
CA ASP A 12 9.24 18.30 -4.50
C ASP A 12 8.78 19.72 -4.10
N GLU A 13 9.67 20.71 -4.26
CA GLU A 13 9.42 22.11 -3.85
C GLU A 13 8.20 22.75 -4.53
N LEU A 14 7.80 22.25 -5.71
CA LEU A 14 6.65 22.74 -6.47
C LEU A 14 5.39 21.90 -6.23
N GLY A 15 5.51 20.76 -5.54
CA GLY A 15 4.42 19.84 -5.28
C GLY A 15 4.04 18.92 -6.46
N TYR A 16 4.89 18.76 -7.46
CA TYR A 16 4.55 17.98 -8.67
C TYR A 16 4.82 16.48 -8.54
N ASN A 17 5.90 16.11 -7.88
CA ASN A 17 6.28 14.71 -7.72
C ASN A 17 6.44 14.36 -6.25
N ALA A 18 6.07 13.14 -5.89
CA ALA A 18 6.47 12.55 -4.61
C ALA A 18 7.97 12.20 -4.69
N VAL A 19 8.74 12.65 -3.70
CA VAL A 19 10.20 12.48 -3.66
C VAL A 19 10.68 11.71 -2.44
N GLU A 20 9.89 11.70 -1.36
CA GLU A 20 10.21 10.97 -0.13
C GLU A 20 9.10 9.97 0.19
N ASN A 21 9.49 8.76 0.61
CA ASN A 21 8.59 7.65 0.97
C ASN A 21 7.46 7.45 -0.05
N VAL A 22 7.83 7.43 -1.34
CA VAL A 22 6.88 7.30 -2.44
C VAL A 22 6.14 5.96 -2.33
N THR A 23 4.82 6.03 -2.29
CA THR A 23 3.94 4.86 -2.19
C THR A 23 3.02 4.79 -3.39
N HIS A 24 2.70 3.56 -3.80
CA HIS A 24 1.70 3.33 -4.82
C HIS A 24 0.31 3.08 -4.21
N VAL A 25 -0.76 3.23 -4.99
CA VAL A 25 -2.12 2.90 -4.54
C VAL A 25 -2.27 1.45 -4.09
N HIS A 26 -1.43 0.54 -4.62
CA HIS A 26 -1.38 -0.86 -4.20
C HIS A 26 -0.89 -1.02 -2.76
N ASP A 27 0.09 -0.20 -2.34
CA ASP A 27 0.63 -0.22 -0.97
C ASP A 27 -0.39 0.30 0.04
N PHE A 28 -1.16 1.32 -0.36
CA PHE A 28 -2.28 1.84 0.42
C PHE A 28 -3.33 0.75 0.66
N HIS A 29 -3.80 0.08 -0.41
CA HIS A 29 -4.78 -1.01 -0.28
C HIS A 29 -4.24 -2.20 0.51
N ALA A 30 -2.96 -2.58 0.31
CA ALA A 30 -2.32 -3.65 1.09
C ALA A 30 -2.31 -3.32 2.58
N THR A 31 -2.00 -2.07 2.94
CA THR A 31 -1.97 -1.60 4.33
C THR A 31 -3.37 -1.53 4.94
N LEU A 32 -4.37 -1.08 4.18
CA LEU A 32 -5.77 -1.09 4.62
C LEU A 32 -6.26 -2.51 4.93
N LEU A 33 -6.02 -3.46 4.02
CA LEU A 33 -6.41 -4.86 4.22
C LEU A 33 -5.69 -5.45 5.44
N HIS A 34 -4.40 -5.15 5.61
CA HIS A 34 -3.64 -5.56 6.79
C HIS A 34 -4.27 -5.08 8.10
N LEU A 35 -4.71 -3.82 8.16
CA LEU A 35 -5.40 -3.25 9.33
C LEU A 35 -6.76 -3.92 9.61
N LEU A 36 -7.42 -4.44 8.57
CA LEU A 36 -8.66 -5.22 8.68
C LEU A 36 -8.38 -6.70 9.04
N GLY A 37 -7.13 -7.10 9.24
CA GLY A 37 -6.74 -8.48 9.53
C GLY A 37 -6.72 -9.39 8.30
N ILE A 38 -6.74 -8.83 7.10
CA ILE A 38 -6.77 -9.55 5.83
C ILE A 38 -5.37 -9.52 5.21
N ASP A 39 -4.85 -10.71 4.89
CA ASP A 39 -3.62 -10.85 4.12
C ASP A 39 -3.93 -10.70 2.62
N HIS A 40 -3.48 -9.60 2.02
CA HIS A 40 -3.80 -9.25 0.64
C HIS A 40 -3.20 -10.22 -0.40
N GLU A 41 -2.23 -11.06 -0.02
CA GLU A 41 -1.59 -12.02 -0.91
C GLU A 41 -2.31 -13.37 -0.95
N LYS A 42 -3.09 -13.69 0.09
CA LYS A 42 -3.76 -15.01 0.23
C LYS A 42 -4.98 -15.20 -0.66
N PHE A 43 -5.56 -14.14 -1.18
CA PHE A 43 -6.74 -14.18 -2.06
C PHE A 43 -6.35 -14.04 -3.53
N THR A 44 -5.29 -14.73 -3.93
CA THR A 44 -4.79 -14.71 -5.31
C THR A 44 -5.41 -15.86 -6.11
N PHE A 45 -6.01 -15.56 -7.26
CA PHE A 45 -6.54 -16.56 -8.19
C PHE A 45 -6.08 -16.27 -9.62
N ARG A 46 -5.85 -17.33 -10.39
CA ARG A 46 -5.41 -17.24 -11.79
C ARG A 46 -6.62 -17.17 -12.72
N TYR A 47 -6.70 -16.13 -13.54
CA TYR A 47 -7.75 -15.94 -14.54
C TYR A 47 -7.14 -15.37 -15.83
N GLN A 48 -7.51 -15.88 -17.01
CA GLN A 48 -7.00 -15.41 -18.31
C GLN A 48 -5.45 -15.31 -18.37
N GLY A 49 -4.75 -16.24 -17.71
CA GLY A 49 -3.28 -16.25 -17.66
C GLY A 49 -2.63 -15.28 -16.67
N ARG A 50 -3.39 -14.43 -15.98
CA ARG A 50 -2.89 -13.45 -15.00
C ARG A 50 -3.34 -13.80 -13.57
N ASP A 51 -2.47 -13.56 -12.60
CA ASP A 51 -2.85 -13.63 -11.18
C ASP A 51 -3.65 -12.38 -10.80
N PHE A 52 -4.82 -12.57 -10.22
CA PHE A 52 -5.66 -11.50 -9.68
C PHE A 52 -5.71 -11.62 -8.17
N ARG A 53 -5.53 -10.51 -7.48
CA ARG A 53 -5.74 -10.38 -6.03
C ARG A 53 -6.32 -9.00 -5.71
N LEU A 54 -6.79 -8.79 -4.48
CA LEU A 54 -7.49 -7.56 -4.06
C LEU A 54 -6.66 -6.28 -4.27
N THR A 55 -5.33 -6.38 -4.23
CA THR A 55 -4.41 -5.27 -4.47
C THR A 55 -3.83 -5.28 -5.88
N ASP A 56 -4.36 -6.10 -6.79
CA ASP A 56 -3.69 -6.52 -8.04
C ASP A 56 -2.32 -7.17 -7.76
N VAL A 57 -1.51 -7.51 -8.76
CA VAL A 57 -0.22 -8.24 -8.61
C VAL A 57 0.90 -7.47 -7.88
N HIS A 58 0.61 -6.32 -7.28
CA HIS A 58 1.58 -5.45 -6.61
C HIS A 58 1.10 -5.04 -5.21
N GLY A 59 1.92 -4.26 -4.51
CA GLY A 59 1.63 -3.71 -3.19
C GLY A 59 2.45 -4.36 -2.08
N ARG A 60 2.93 -3.53 -1.15
CA ARG A 60 3.48 -3.94 0.14
C ARG A 60 2.74 -3.22 1.27
N VAL A 61 2.68 -3.86 2.44
CA VAL A 61 2.24 -3.18 3.65
C VAL A 61 3.27 -2.11 4.03
N ILE A 62 2.80 -0.87 4.22
CA ILE A 62 3.61 0.25 4.69
C ILE A 62 3.75 0.10 6.20
N ARG A 63 4.80 -0.62 6.62
CA ARG A 63 5.03 -0.95 8.03
C ARG A 63 5.46 0.27 8.85
N GLU A 64 6.04 1.25 8.18
CA GLU A 64 6.61 2.47 8.74
C GLU A 64 5.54 3.35 9.42
N ILE A 65 4.28 3.26 8.96
CA ILE A 65 3.14 4.03 9.49
C ILE A 65 2.32 3.25 10.53
N LEU A 66 2.69 2.00 10.82
CA LEU A 66 1.98 1.19 11.81
C LEU A 66 2.42 1.57 13.25
N ALA A 67 1.48 1.37 14.19
CA ALA A 67 1.64 1.52 15.64
C ALA A 67 1.82 0.16 16.32
#